data_AF-A0A9W7ZUX2-F1
#
_entry.id   AF-A0A9W7ZUX2-F1
#
_cell.length_a   1.000
_cell.length_b   1.000
_cell.length_c   1.000
_cell.angle_alpha   90.00
_cell.angle_beta   90.00
_cell.angle_gamma   90.00
#
_symmetry.space_group_name_H-M   'P 1'
#
loop_
_entity.id
_entity.type
_entity.pdbx_description
1 polymer ?
#
loop_
_entity_poly.entity_id
_entity_poly.type
_entity_poly.pdbx_seq_one_letter_code
_entity_poly.pdbx_strand_id
1 'polypeptide(L)'
;MPDIAATTSDAPPPPRPPSPDQSADFRVSETVVEHFEFNPLTFVEDTKALVLDAAGEAVDGLQEFILSEMGECHEVEQGIRNIETLLESHIEKTFVVFEKFALRNLFGIPKDLTVVLSHYQGYDFSVTEEKMSQLDSNLEVMRHKLQEALRHSQALARQHQVVDRDIRQMRPLLERLQPLHALAQERG
;
A
#
# COMPACT_ATOMS: atom_id res chain seq x y z
N MET A 1 -58.13 -61.01 7.57
CA MET A 1 -57.57 -60.32 8.76
C MET A 1 -56.06 -60.46 8.72
N PRO A 2 -55.31 -59.45 9.19
CA PRO A 2 -55.52 -58.02 8.95
C PRO A 2 -54.91 -57.70 7.56
N ASP A 3 -54.39 -56.53 7.18
CA ASP A 3 -54.57 -55.14 7.65
C ASP A 3 -54.55 -54.19 6.42
N ILE A 4 -54.88 -52.91 6.60
CA ILE A 4 -54.78 -51.87 5.55
C ILE A 4 -54.25 -50.56 6.17
N ALA A 5 -52.98 -50.24 5.89
CA ALA A 5 -52.33 -48.97 6.23
C ALA A 5 -51.14 -48.74 5.26
N ALA A 6 -50.83 -47.53 4.79
CA ALA A 6 -51.54 -46.27 4.87
C ALA A 6 -51.22 -45.38 3.64
N THR A 7 -52.14 -44.49 3.28
CA THR A 7 -51.90 -43.45 2.27
C THR A 7 -51.09 -42.31 2.87
N THR A 8 -49.87 -42.08 2.35
CA THR A 8 -49.14 -40.81 2.51
C THR A 8 -48.43 -40.52 1.18
N SER A 9 -49.06 -39.73 0.31
CA SER A 9 -48.84 -38.27 0.24
C SER A 9 -47.50 -37.96 -0.44
N ASP A 10 -47.53 -38.08 -1.77
CA ASP A 10 -46.53 -37.51 -2.67
C ASP A 10 -46.70 -35.98 -2.67
N ALA A 11 -45.96 -35.32 -1.79
CA ALA A 11 -45.91 -33.86 -1.68
C ALA A 11 -44.53 -33.40 -2.13
N PRO A 12 -44.41 -32.41 -3.03
CA PRO A 12 -43.11 -31.88 -3.41
C PRO A 12 -42.41 -31.31 -2.16
N PRO A 13 -41.07 -31.45 -2.05
CA PRO A 13 -40.35 -30.91 -0.91
C PRO A 13 -40.62 -29.40 -0.79
N PRO A 14 -40.82 -28.87 0.44
CA PRO A 14 -41.12 -27.46 0.62
C PRO A 14 -40.02 -26.61 -0.04
N PRO A 15 -40.37 -25.47 -0.66
CA PRO A 15 -39.39 -24.60 -1.27
C PRO A 15 -38.32 -24.27 -0.23
N ARG A 16 -37.05 -24.55 -0.57
CA ARG A 16 -35.91 -24.27 0.29
C ARG A 16 -36.03 -22.81 0.74
N PRO A 17 -35.98 -22.52 2.06
CA PRO A 17 -36.07 -21.13 2.51
C PRO A 17 -35.00 -20.32 1.77
N PRO A 18 -35.29 -19.07 1.36
CA PRO A 18 -34.30 -18.22 0.74
C PRO A 18 -33.06 -18.21 1.64
N SER A 19 -31.91 -18.49 1.06
CA SER A 19 -30.64 -18.44 1.79
C SER A 19 -30.56 -17.08 2.50
N PRO A 20 -30.13 -17.04 3.79
CA PRO A 20 -30.12 -15.79 4.55
C PRO A 20 -29.41 -14.73 3.71
N ASP A 21 -30.10 -13.61 3.57
CA ASP A 21 -29.86 -12.60 2.55
C ASP A 21 -28.37 -12.30 2.43
N GLN A 22 -27.74 -12.75 1.33
CA GLN A 22 -26.32 -12.48 1.06
C GLN A 22 -26.15 -11.07 0.48
N SER A 23 -26.90 -10.11 1.04
CA SER A 23 -26.48 -8.73 1.27
C SER A 23 -25.31 -8.70 2.27
N ALA A 24 -24.27 -9.49 1.95
CA ALA A 24 -22.93 -9.23 2.43
C ALA A 24 -22.56 -7.85 1.89
N ASP A 25 -22.69 -6.86 2.76
CA ASP A 25 -22.20 -5.49 2.64
C ASP A 25 -20.67 -5.53 2.43
N PHE A 26 -20.24 -5.86 1.23
CA PHE A 26 -18.86 -5.71 0.78
C PHE A 26 -18.62 -4.21 0.55
N ARG A 27 -18.39 -3.47 1.63
CA ARG A 27 -17.80 -2.13 1.53
C ARG A 27 -16.38 -2.32 1.01
N VAL A 28 -15.97 -1.54 0.01
CA VAL A 28 -14.55 -1.42 -0.34
C VAL A 28 -13.84 -0.91 0.91
N SER A 29 -13.19 -1.82 1.63
CA SER A 29 -12.54 -1.50 2.90
C SER A 29 -11.28 -0.69 2.62
N GLU A 30 -10.97 0.25 3.50
CA GLU A 30 -9.73 1.04 3.49
C GLU A 30 -8.49 0.15 3.31
N THR A 31 -8.49 -1.03 3.95
CA THR A 31 -7.48 -2.10 3.81
C THR A 31 -7.25 -2.59 2.37
N VAL A 32 -8.26 -2.57 1.49
CA VAL A 32 -8.12 -2.94 0.07
C VAL A 32 -7.42 -1.82 -0.68
N VAL A 33 -7.85 -0.57 -0.47
CA VAL A 33 -7.23 0.61 -1.10
C VAL A 33 -5.79 0.76 -0.65
N GLU A 34 -5.50 0.51 0.63
CA GLU A 34 -4.15 0.49 1.19
C GLU A 34 -3.31 -0.67 0.64
N HIS A 35 -3.87 -1.88 0.47
CA HIS A 35 -3.13 -3.02 -0.05
C HIS A 35 -2.77 -2.89 -1.54
N PHE A 36 -3.68 -2.36 -2.34
CA PHE A 36 -3.51 -2.22 -3.78
C PHE A 36 -2.90 -0.88 -4.20
N GLU A 37 -2.81 0.09 -3.29
CA GLU A 37 -2.39 1.49 -3.54
C GLU A 37 -3.27 2.25 -4.56
N PHE A 38 -4.41 1.67 -4.98
CA PHE A 38 -5.41 2.28 -5.86
C PHE A 38 -6.83 1.99 -5.39
N ASN A 39 -7.81 2.79 -5.84
CA ASN A 39 -9.23 2.53 -5.60
C ASN A 39 -9.77 1.52 -6.64
N PRO A 40 -10.29 0.36 -6.22
CA PRO A 40 -10.88 -0.63 -7.13
C PRO A 40 -11.96 -0.10 -8.08
N LEU A 41 -12.70 0.94 -7.68
CA LEU A 41 -13.69 1.57 -8.56
C LEU A 41 -13.01 2.26 -9.75
N THR A 42 -11.92 3.00 -9.51
CA THR A 42 -11.13 3.65 -10.55
C THR A 42 -10.56 2.63 -11.53
N PHE A 43 -10.04 1.50 -11.04
CA PHE A 43 -9.58 0.41 -11.91
C PHE A 43 -10.67 -0.12 -12.86
N VAL A 44 -11.93 -0.25 -12.39
CA VAL A 44 -13.04 -0.69 -13.24
C VAL A 44 -13.40 0.37 -14.28
N GLU A 45 -13.45 1.65 -13.90
CA GLU A 45 -13.72 2.76 -14.83
C GLU A 45 -12.62 2.91 -15.90
N ASP A 46 -11.35 2.83 -15.50
CA ASP A 46 -10.21 2.86 -16.44
C ASP A 46 -10.24 1.67 -17.41
N THR A 47 -10.60 0.47 -16.91
CA THR A 47 -10.78 -0.73 -17.74
C THR A 47 -11.96 -0.58 -18.72
N LYS A 48 -13.05 0.05 -18.28
CA LYS A 48 -14.22 0.33 -19.10
C LYS A 48 -13.90 1.33 -20.21
N ALA A 49 -13.18 2.40 -19.89
CA ALA A 49 -12.70 3.39 -20.87
C ALA A 49 -11.82 2.72 -21.93
N LEU A 50 -10.82 1.93 -21.52
CA LEU A 50 -9.95 1.19 -22.44
C LEU A 50 -10.71 0.26 -23.40
N VAL A 51 -11.76 -0.42 -22.92
CA VAL A 51 -12.57 -1.31 -23.77
C VAL A 51 -13.49 -0.52 -24.70
N LEU A 52 -13.97 0.66 -24.29
CA LEU A 52 -14.76 1.54 -25.14
C LEU A 52 -13.90 2.13 -26.27
N ASP A 53 -12.70 2.63 -25.94
CA ASP A 53 -11.74 3.16 -26.91
C ASP A 53 -11.34 2.09 -27.93
N ALA A 54 -10.99 0.88 -27.46
CA ALA A 54 -10.65 -0.24 -28.34
C ALA A 54 -11.83 -0.73 -29.20
N ALA A 55 -13.06 -0.56 -28.74
CA ALA A 55 -14.26 -0.84 -29.55
C ALA A 55 -14.45 0.23 -30.65
N GLY A 56 -14.18 1.50 -30.35
CA GLY A 56 -14.13 2.58 -31.33
C GLY A 56 -13.09 2.33 -32.42
N GLU A 57 -11.83 2.06 -32.04
CA GLU A 57 -10.75 1.73 -32.99
C GLU A 57 -11.10 0.53 -33.90
N ALA A 58 -11.80 -0.48 -33.37
CA ALA A 58 -12.24 -1.63 -34.14
C ALA A 58 -13.37 -1.30 -35.12
N VAL A 59 -14.28 -0.38 -34.76
CA VAL A 59 -15.34 0.13 -35.65
C VAL A 59 -14.75 1.04 -36.73
N ASP A 60 -13.78 1.89 -36.41
CA ASP A 60 -13.06 2.72 -37.39
C ASP A 60 -12.32 1.88 -38.42
N GLY A 61 -11.61 0.83 -37.99
CA GLY A 61 -10.95 -0.11 -38.90
C GLY A 61 -11.94 -0.90 -39.77
N LEU A 62 -13.12 -1.24 -39.23
CA LEU A 62 -14.21 -1.84 -40.01
C LEU A 62 -14.79 -0.85 -41.03
N GLN A 63 -14.94 0.43 -40.66
CA GLN A 63 -15.38 1.50 -41.54
C GLN A 63 -14.41 1.70 -42.72
N GLU A 64 -13.12 1.82 -42.46
CA GLU A 64 -12.10 1.97 -43.51
C GLU A 64 -12.15 0.78 -44.50
N PHE A 65 -12.24 -0.44 -43.97
CA PHE A 65 -12.36 -1.65 -44.80
C PHE A 65 -13.64 -1.64 -45.66
N ILE A 66 -14.82 -1.40 -45.08
CA ILE A 66 -16.09 -1.41 -45.83
C ILE A 66 -16.12 -0.30 -46.89
N LEU A 67 -15.64 0.91 -46.56
CA LEU A 67 -15.58 2.02 -47.52
C LEU A 67 -14.61 1.73 -48.67
N SER A 68 -13.52 0.99 -48.43
CA SER A 68 -12.58 0.59 -49.48
C SER A 68 -13.16 -0.41 -50.50
N GLU A 69 -14.03 -1.32 -50.05
CA GLU A 69 -14.63 -2.37 -50.89
C GLU A 69 -15.98 -1.95 -51.53
N MET A 70 -16.81 -1.21 -50.78
CA MET A 70 -18.19 -0.86 -51.19
C MET A 70 -18.35 0.61 -51.65
N GLY A 71 -17.38 1.47 -51.36
CA GLY A 71 -17.45 2.91 -51.58
C GLY A 71 -18.31 3.65 -50.57
N GLU A 72 -18.25 4.98 -50.61
CA GLU A 72 -19.05 5.87 -49.76
C GLU A 72 -20.52 5.84 -50.17
N CYS A 73 -21.39 5.31 -49.29
CA CYS A 73 -22.83 5.44 -49.45
C CYS A 73 -23.53 5.64 -48.09
N HIS A 74 -24.62 6.39 -48.10
CA HIS A 74 -25.33 6.80 -46.89
C HIS A 74 -25.84 5.62 -46.06
N GLU A 75 -26.23 4.51 -46.71
CA GLU A 75 -26.70 3.29 -46.05
C GLU A 75 -25.57 2.57 -45.30
N VAL A 76 -24.36 2.54 -45.85
CA VAL A 76 -23.16 2.00 -45.20
C VAL A 76 -22.80 2.81 -43.95
N GLU A 77 -22.72 4.14 -44.07
CA GLU A 77 -22.45 5.00 -42.90
C GLU A 77 -23.51 4.84 -41.81
N GLN A 78 -24.80 4.77 -42.20
CA GLN A 78 -25.90 4.57 -41.26
C GLN A 78 -25.78 3.21 -40.56
N GLY A 79 -25.39 2.17 -41.30
CA GLY A 79 -25.13 0.83 -40.77
C GLY A 79 -23.98 0.82 -39.75
N ILE A 80 -22.87 1.48 -40.06
CA ILE A 80 -21.69 1.57 -39.18
C ILE A 80 -22.05 2.30 -37.87
N ARG A 81 -22.66 3.49 -37.94
CA ARG A 81 -23.11 4.24 -36.75
C ARG A 81 -24.11 3.45 -35.88
N ASN A 82 -24.95 2.63 -36.51
CA ASN A 82 -25.86 1.73 -35.79
C ASN A 82 -25.12 0.58 -35.07
N ILE A 83 -24.06 0.02 -35.68
CA ILE A 83 -23.21 -1.01 -35.08
C ILE A 83 -22.43 -0.45 -33.89
N GLU A 84 -21.82 0.72 -34.07
CA GLU A 84 -21.13 1.49 -33.02
C GLU A 84 -22.04 1.68 -31.79
N THR A 85 -23.16 2.37 -31.97
CA THR A 85 -24.14 2.63 -30.90
C THR A 85 -24.63 1.34 -30.21
N LEU A 86 -24.82 0.26 -30.97
CA LEU A 86 -25.26 -1.03 -30.44
C LEU A 86 -24.18 -1.69 -29.59
N LEU A 87 -22.92 -1.63 -30.04
CA LEU A 87 -21.76 -2.19 -29.36
C LEU A 87 -21.48 -1.45 -28.06
N GLU A 88 -21.42 -0.11 -28.09
CA GLU A 88 -21.30 0.74 -26.89
C GLU A 88 -22.41 0.42 -25.88
N SER A 89 -23.67 0.38 -26.33
CA SER A 89 -24.82 0.09 -25.48
C SER A 89 -24.81 -1.33 -24.90
N HIS A 90 -24.08 -2.27 -25.50
CA HIS A 90 -23.90 -3.61 -24.95
C HIS A 90 -22.71 -3.69 -23.99
N ILE A 91 -21.60 -3.01 -24.30
CA ILE A 91 -20.44 -2.85 -23.43
C ILE A 91 -20.88 -2.22 -22.11
N GLU A 92 -21.58 -1.08 -22.14
CA GLU A 92 -22.08 -0.37 -20.95
C GLU A 92 -22.86 -1.30 -20.00
N LYS A 93 -23.86 -2.02 -20.53
CA LYS A 93 -24.70 -2.96 -19.75
C LYS A 93 -23.89 -4.12 -19.17
N THR A 94 -22.91 -4.61 -19.91
CA THR A 94 -22.03 -5.69 -19.47
C THR A 94 -21.09 -5.20 -18.37
N PHE A 95 -20.59 -3.97 -18.48
CA PHE A 95 -19.70 -3.36 -17.49
C PHE A 95 -20.39 -3.07 -16.16
N VAL A 96 -21.69 -2.73 -16.12
CA VAL A 96 -22.46 -2.66 -14.87
C VAL A 96 -22.49 -4.02 -14.12
N VAL A 97 -22.57 -5.13 -14.84
CA VAL A 97 -22.52 -6.47 -14.24
C VAL A 97 -21.09 -6.82 -13.80
N PHE A 98 -20.09 -6.47 -14.62
CA PHE A 98 -18.67 -6.67 -14.31
C PHE A 98 -18.22 -5.87 -13.09
N GLU A 99 -18.58 -4.59 -12.98
CA GLU A 99 -18.28 -3.72 -11.83
C GLU A 99 -18.77 -4.37 -10.53
N LYS A 100 -20.05 -4.72 -10.49
CA LYS A 100 -20.66 -5.40 -9.34
C LYS A 100 -20.00 -6.74 -9.05
N PHE A 101 -19.56 -7.48 -10.07
CA PHE A 101 -18.82 -8.72 -9.89
C PHE A 101 -17.39 -8.49 -9.34
N ALA A 102 -16.65 -7.53 -9.89
CA ALA A 102 -15.28 -7.22 -9.52
C ALA A 102 -15.20 -6.70 -8.09
N LEU A 103 -16.00 -5.68 -7.74
CA LEU A 103 -16.05 -5.10 -6.40
C LEU A 103 -16.48 -6.12 -5.33
N ARG A 104 -17.32 -7.10 -5.69
CA ARG A 104 -17.83 -8.11 -4.74
C ARG A 104 -16.94 -9.35 -4.60
N ASN A 105 -16.31 -9.82 -5.68
CA ASN A 105 -15.63 -11.13 -5.70
C ASN A 105 -14.11 -11.04 -5.94
N LEU A 106 -13.59 -9.96 -6.53
CA LEU A 106 -12.14 -9.75 -6.72
C LEU A 106 -11.56 -8.83 -5.65
N PHE A 107 -12.26 -7.72 -5.36
CA PHE A 107 -11.84 -6.70 -4.40
C PHE A 107 -12.66 -6.74 -3.08
N GLY A 108 -13.59 -7.68 -2.95
CA GLY A 108 -14.46 -7.81 -1.78
C GLY A 108 -13.80 -8.64 -0.68
N ILE A 109 -13.53 -8.03 0.47
CA ILE A 109 -13.11 -8.75 1.68
C ILE A 109 -14.36 -9.13 2.50
N PRO A 110 -14.54 -10.39 2.92
CA PRO A 110 -15.63 -10.77 3.83
C PRO A 110 -15.54 -10.04 5.17
N LYS A 111 -16.67 -9.54 5.70
CA LYS A 111 -16.73 -8.82 6.99
C LYS A 111 -16.11 -9.61 8.15
N ASP A 112 -16.20 -10.94 8.11
CA ASP A 112 -15.73 -11.84 9.16
C ASP A 112 -14.22 -12.13 9.08
N LEU A 113 -13.51 -11.60 8.07
CA LEU A 113 -12.08 -11.81 7.86
C LEU A 113 -11.28 -10.56 8.26
N THR A 114 -10.59 -10.62 9.40
CA THR A 114 -9.61 -9.60 9.78
C THR A 114 -8.32 -9.76 8.95
N VAL A 115 -8.18 -8.96 7.90
CA VAL A 115 -6.97 -8.90 7.08
C VAL A 115 -5.96 -7.95 7.72
N VAL A 116 -4.82 -8.49 8.16
CA VAL A 116 -3.67 -7.70 8.66
C VAL A 116 -2.64 -7.62 7.53
N LEU A 117 -2.36 -6.42 7.04
CA LEU A 117 -1.37 -6.18 5.98
C LEU A 117 0.05 -6.41 6.52
N SER A 118 0.98 -6.77 5.62
CA SER A 118 2.35 -7.16 6.01
C SER A 118 3.11 -6.06 6.76
N HIS A 119 2.89 -4.79 6.43
CA HIS A 119 3.50 -3.65 7.11
C HIS A 119 2.89 -3.36 8.49
N TYR A 120 1.75 -3.95 8.83
CA TYR A 120 1.18 -3.91 10.18
C TYR A 120 1.68 -5.04 11.09
N GLN A 121 2.48 -5.99 10.57
CA GLN A 121 3.07 -7.04 11.40
C GLN A 121 4.08 -6.45 12.39
N GLY A 122 3.83 -6.63 13.69
CA GLY A 122 4.68 -6.12 14.77
C GLY A 122 4.25 -4.75 15.32
N TYR A 123 3.22 -4.11 14.77
CA TYR A 123 2.63 -2.90 15.34
C TYR A 123 1.51 -3.25 16.33
N ASP A 124 1.58 -2.69 17.53
CA ASP A 124 0.51 -2.76 18.54
C ASP A 124 -0.34 -1.49 18.46
N PHE A 125 -1.58 -1.63 17.98
CA PHE A 125 -2.54 -0.53 17.89
C PHE A 125 -3.32 -0.30 19.20
N SER A 126 -3.03 -1.05 20.27
CA SER A 126 -3.61 -0.85 21.61
C SER A 126 -2.85 0.15 22.49
N VAL A 127 -1.87 0.86 21.91
CA VAL A 127 -1.10 1.91 22.59
C VAL A 127 -2.01 3.09 22.93
N THR A 128 -2.17 3.37 24.23
CA THR A 128 -2.94 4.50 24.74
C THR A 128 -2.20 5.82 24.56
N GLU A 129 -2.95 6.92 24.46
CA GLU A 129 -2.42 8.29 24.34
C GLU A 129 -1.44 8.64 25.47
N GLU A 130 -1.69 8.14 26.69
CA GLU A 130 -0.78 8.25 27.83
C GLU A 130 0.60 7.61 27.56
N LYS A 131 0.64 6.42 26.93
CA LYS A 131 1.90 5.75 26.56
C LYS A 131 2.64 6.51 25.46
N MET A 132 1.93 7.11 24.51
CA MET A 132 2.53 7.96 23.47
C MET A 132 3.17 9.21 24.10
N SER A 133 2.43 9.92 24.96
CA SER A 133 2.94 11.10 25.68
C SER A 133 4.15 10.77 26.57
N GLN A 134 4.14 9.61 27.25
CA GLN A 134 5.30 9.11 27.99
C GLN A 134 6.48 8.79 27.06
N LEU A 135 6.24 8.21 25.88
CA LEU A 135 7.30 7.91 24.91
C LEU A 135 7.95 9.19 24.37
N ASP A 136 7.18 10.21 24.01
CA ASP A 136 7.70 11.51 23.56
C ASP A 136 8.53 12.21 24.64
N SER A 137 8.05 12.21 25.89
CA SER A 137 8.79 12.72 27.04
C SER A 137 10.12 11.99 27.24
N ASN A 138 10.12 10.65 27.16
CA ASN A 138 11.34 9.85 27.22
C ASN A 138 12.30 10.15 26.06
N LEU A 139 11.77 10.36 24.85
CA LEU A 139 12.54 10.71 23.66
C LEU A 139 13.23 12.06 23.85
N GLU A 140 12.54 13.07 24.39
CA GLU A 140 13.11 14.39 24.65
C GLU A 140 14.18 14.36 25.75
N VAL A 141 13.96 13.60 26.82
CA VAL A 141 14.98 13.33 27.85
C VAL A 141 16.23 12.67 27.23
N MET A 142 16.05 11.73 26.30
CA MET A 142 17.17 11.08 25.61
C MET A 142 17.88 12.01 24.63
N ARG A 143 17.16 12.91 23.93
CA ARG A 143 17.77 13.99 23.12
C ARG A 143 18.62 14.92 23.99
N HIS A 144 18.12 15.33 25.16
CA HIS A 144 18.88 16.19 26.07
C HIS A 144 20.17 15.52 26.55
N LYS A 145 20.08 14.27 27.03
CA LYS A 145 21.24 13.46 27.45
C LYS A 145 22.27 13.31 26.33
N LEU A 146 21.82 13.10 25.09
CA LEU A 146 22.70 12.98 23.93
C LEU A 146 23.39 14.31 23.61
N GLN A 147 22.69 15.45 23.69
CA GLN A 147 23.31 16.77 23.55
C GLN A 147 24.35 17.04 24.65
N GLU A 148 24.07 16.68 25.90
CA GLU A 148 25.01 16.79 27.01
C GLU A 148 26.25 15.91 26.81
N ALA A 149 26.07 14.65 26.39
CA ALA A 149 27.17 13.74 26.09
C ALA A 149 28.04 14.24 24.92
N LEU A 150 27.43 14.79 23.86
CA LEU A 150 28.16 15.41 22.75
C LEU A 150 28.95 16.65 23.20
N ARG A 151 28.36 17.52 24.04
CA ARG A 151 29.06 18.69 24.62
C ARG A 151 30.25 18.27 25.48
N HIS A 152 30.09 17.26 26.33
CA HIS A 152 31.17 16.72 27.14
C HIS A 152 32.28 16.10 26.28
N SER A 153 31.93 15.31 25.26
CA SER A 153 32.87 14.72 24.31
C SER A 153 33.69 15.81 23.58
N GLN A 154 33.04 16.87 23.08
CA GLN A 154 33.72 18.00 22.46
C GLN A 154 34.64 18.76 23.43
N ALA A 155 34.22 18.96 24.68
CA ALA A 155 35.05 19.61 25.70
C ALA A 155 36.29 18.76 26.04
N LEU A 156 36.11 17.45 26.20
CA LEU A 156 37.20 16.51 26.48
C LEU A 156 38.20 16.43 25.31
N ALA A 157 37.70 16.41 24.07
CA ALA A 157 38.54 16.46 22.88
C ALA A 157 39.39 17.75 22.80
N ARG A 158 38.83 18.91 23.16
CA ARG A 158 39.59 20.17 23.25
C ARG A 158 40.65 20.12 24.34
N GLN A 159 40.33 19.57 25.52
CA GLN A 159 41.29 19.40 26.61
C GLN A 159 42.44 18.47 26.20
N HIS A 160 42.15 17.33 25.56
CA HIS A 160 43.17 16.45 24.98
C HIS A 160 44.09 17.19 23.99
N GLN A 161 43.54 17.99 23.07
CA GLN A 161 44.35 18.76 22.12
C GLN A 161 45.29 19.77 22.79
N VAL A 162 44.85 20.41 23.88
CA VAL A 162 45.69 21.32 24.68
C VAL A 162 46.80 20.53 25.39
N VAL A 163 46.46 19.46 26.12
CA VAL A 163 47.44 18.62 26.80
C VAL A 163 48.46 18.02 25.83
N ASP A 164 48.04 17.54 24.65
CA ASP A 164 48.95 17.06 23.61
C ASP A 164 49.84 18.17 23.05
N ARG A 165 49.35 19.42 22.96
CA ARG A 165 50.17 20.57 22.57
C ARG A 165 51.24 20.86 23.63
N ASP A 166 50.86 20.90 24.89
CA ASP A 166 51.77 21.20 26.00
C ASP A 166 52.84 20.11 26.14
N ILE A 167 52.47 18.83 26.03
CA ILE A 167 53.40 17.70 25.97
C ILE A 167 54.38 17.85 24.79
N ARG A 168 53.89 18.23 23.60
CA ARG A 168 54.74 18.48 22.41
C ARG A 168 55.69 19.68 22.60
N GLN A 169 55.33 20.67 23.41
CA GLN A 169 56.20 21.82 23.71
C GLN A 169 57.23 21.50 24.82
N MET A 170 56.84 20.77 25.85
CA MET A 170 57.72 20.42 26.97
C MET A 170 58.76 19.34 26.62
N ARG A 171 58.40 18.37 25.77
CA ARG A 171 59.30 17.27 25.37
C ARG A 171 60.66 17.71 24.81
N PRO A 172 60.77 18.60 23.80
CA PRO A 172 62.06 19.06 23.29
C PRO A 172 62.82 19.96 24.28
N LEU A 173 62.15 20.56 25.27
CA LEU A 173 62.83 21.28 26.36
C LEU A 173 63.50 20.30 27.34
N LEU A 174 62.81 19.20 27.68
CA LEU A 174 63.39 18.13 28.50
C LEU A 174 64.55 17.43 27.79
N GLU A 175 64.42 17.12 26.50
CA GLU A 175 65.51 16.56 25.67
C GLU A 175 66.75 17.45 25.64
N ARG A 176 66.58 18.78 25.66
CA ARG A 176 67.69 19.76 25.77
C ARG A 176 68.31 19.84 27.16
N LEU A 177 67.54 19.60 28.22
CA LEU A 177 68.02 19.66 29.61
C LEU A 177 68.65 18.34 30.08
N GLN A 178 68.27 17.19 29.53
CA GLN A 178 68.86 15.88 29.84
C GLN A 178 70.41 15.84 29.75
N PRO A 179 71.06 16.27 28.65
CA PRO A 179 72.53 16.24 28.57
C PRO A 179 73.20 17.23 29.54
N LEU A 180 72.56 18.36 29.85
CA LEU A 180 73.07 19.31 30.85
C LEU A 180 72.98 18.74 32.28
N HIS A 181 71.94 17.95 32.57
CA HIS A 181 71.82 17.26 33.85
C HIS A 181 72.85 16.12 33.99
N ALA A 182 73.09 15.35 32.92
CA ALA A 182 74.15 14.33 32.89
C ALA A 182 75.53 14.96 33.15
N LEU A 183 75.87 16.07 32.47
CA LEU A 183 77.12 16.81 32.70
C LEU A 183 77.24 17.42 34.10
N ALA A 184 76.12 17.71 34.77
CA ALA A 184 76.10 18.15 36.16
C ALA A 184 76.30 16.98 37.14
N GLN A 185 75.87 15.77 36.80
CA GLN A 185 76.13 14.55 37.58
C GLN A 185 77.55 14.00 37.39
N GLU A 186 78.19 14.19 36.22
CA GLU A 186 79.59 13.80 35.98
C GLU A 186 80.63 14.73 36.63
N ARG A 187 80.20 15.84 37.25
CA ARG A 187 81.07 16.85 37.89
C ARG A 187 80.91 16.97 39.41
N GLY A 188 80.13 16.08 40.03
CA GLY A 188 79.99 15.94 41.48
C GLY A 188 80.58 14.62 41.97
#